data_AF-A0A0L0ET08-F1
#
_entry.id   AF-A0A0L0ET08-F1
#
_cell.length_a   1.000
_cell.length_b   1.000
_cell.length_c   1.000
_cell.angle_alpha   90.00
_cell.angle_beta   90.00
_cell.angle_gamma   90.00
#
_symmetry.space_group_name_H-M   'P 1'
#
loop_
_entity.id
_entity.type
_entity.pdbx_description
1 polymer ?
#
loop_
_entity_poly.entity_id
_entity_poly.type
_entity_poly.pdbx_seq_one_letter_code
_entity_poly.pdbx_strand_id
1 'polypeptide(L)'
;MKAFVFVVFILVIFLEPMIEFDTLEEAKKDKFELDTLIIMDAIALYMTTNGTGVPSLSDLVPQYLAKMPECPYHGEYRIITSKSGFEVLCESSE
;
A
#
# COMPACT_ATOMS: atom_id res chain seq x y z
N MET A 1 6.98 44.62 16.43
CA MET A 1 6.24 43.58 17.18
C MET A 1 5.08 42.95 16.38
N LYS A 2 4.19 43.72 15.71
CA LYS A 2 3.02 43.14 14.99
C LYS A 2 3.37 42.18 13.84
N ALA A 3 4.43 42.44 13.06
CA ALA A 3 4.82 41.56 11.96
C ALA A 3 5.39 40.20 12.41
N PHE A 4 6.10 40.17 13.54
CA PHE A 4 6.72 38.95 14.06
C PHE A 4 5.67 37.94 14.53
N VAL A 5 4.62 38.42 15.20
CA VAL A 5 3.49 37.57 15.65
C VAL A 5 2.74 36.99 14.45
N PHE A 6 2.56 37.78 13.38
CA PHE A 6 1.86 37.32 12.19
C PHE A 6 2.62 36.23 11.42
N VAL A 7 3.95 36.36 11.32
CA VAL A 7 4.81 35.34 10.68
C VAL A 7 4.82 34.03 11.47
N VAL A 8 4.89 34.11 12.81
CA VAL A 8 4.80 32.91 13.67
C VAL A 8 3.42 32.25 13.55
N PHE A 9 2.34 33.03 13.49
CA PHE A 9 0.99 32.49 13.36
C PHE A 9 0.77 31.79 12.01
N ILE A 10 1.29 32.37 10.93
CA ILE A 10 1.29 31.74 9.60
C ILE A 10 2.09 30.44 9.63
N LEU A 11 3.32 30.46 10.17
CA LEU A 11 4.16 29.25 10.24
C LEU A 11 3.47 28.10 10.97
N VAL A 12 2.77 28.36 12.09
CA VAL A 12 2.04 27.30 12.83
C VAL A 12 0.88 26.74 12.01
N ILE A 13 0.08 27.58 11.36
CA ILE A 13 -1.06 27.14 10.52
C ILE A 13 -0.59 26.28 9.34
N PHE A 14 0.57 26.57 8.76
CA PHE A 14 1.08 25.81 7.62
C PHE A 14 1.94 24.59 8.01
N LEU A 15 2.60 24.58 9.18
CA LEU A 15 3.42 23.43 9.62
C LEU A 15 2.57 22.24 10.07
N GLU A 16 1.54 22.47 10.88
CA GLU A 16 0.71 21.39 11.46
C GLU A 16 0.09 20.47 10.39
N PRO A 17 -0.61 20.97 9.35
CA PRO A 17 -1.20 20.11 8.32
C PRO A 17 -0.15 19.43 7.44
N MET A 18 1.05 20.01 7.29
CA MET A 18 2.13 19.41 6.50
C MET A 18 2.71 18.17 7.19
N ILE A 19 2.92 18.26 8.51
CA ILE A 19 3.41 17.14 9.34
C ILE A 19 2.38 16.00 9.35
N GLU A 20 1.10 16.31 9.51
CA GLU A 20 0.03 15.29 9.53
C GLU A 20 -0.06 14.56 8.18
N PHE A 21 0.09 15.27 7.06
CA PHE A 21 0.09 14.67 5.73
C PHE A 21 1.27 13.71 5.51
N ASP A 22 2.49 14.11 5.89
CA ASP A 22 3.68 13.26 5.75
C ASP A 22 3.52 11.97 6.57
N THR A 23 3.01 12.06 7.81
CA THR A 23 2.80 10.87 8.65
C THR A 23 1.72 9.91 8.12
N LEU A 24 0.67 10.44 7.49
CA LEU A 24 -0.38 9.61 6.90
C LEU A 24 0.14 8.88 5.65
N GLU A 25 0.95 9.55 4.84
CA GLU A 25 1.52 8.95 3.63
C GLU A 25 2.57 7.88 3.97
N GLU A 26 3.39 8.10 5.00
CA GLU A 26 4.29 7.08 5.53
C GLU A 26 3.52 5.85 6.04
N ALA A 27 2.43 6.05 6.80
CA ALA A 27 1.61 4.94 7.29
C ALA A 27 0.94 4.14 6.17
N LYS A 28 0.51 4.81 5.09
CA LYS A 28 -0.03 4.15 3.88
C LYS A 28 1.04 3.31 3.19
N LYS A 29 2.26 3.85 3.07
CA LYS A 29 3.39 3.14 2.47
C LYS A 29 3.77 1.90 3.28
N ASP A 30 3.92 2.02 4.60
CA ASP A 30 4.23 0.89 5.47
C ASP A 30 3.15 -0.21 5.38
N LYS A 31 1.88 0.19 5.33
CA LYS A 31 0.77 -0.75 5.11
C LYS A 31 0.86 -1.43 3.75
N PHE A 32 1.15 -0.68 2.69
CA PHE A 32 1.31 -1.24 1.34
C PHE A 32 2.45 -2.26 1.27
N GLU A 33 3.59 -1.96 1.91
CA GLU A 33 4.74 -2.88 1.97
C GLU A 33 4.38 -4.17 2.72
N LEU A 34 3.70 -4.07 3.86
CA LEU A 34 3.26 -5.24 4.63
C LEU A 34 2.24 -6.08 3.85
N ASP A 35 1.24 -5.45 3.24
CA ASP A 35 0.22 -6.13 2.44
C ASP A 35 0.86 -6.84 1.24
N THR A 36 1.86 -6.21 0.60
CA THR A 36 2.62 -6.80 -0.50
C THR A 36 3.37 -8.04 -0.07
N LEU A 37 4.06 -8.01 1.08
CA LEU A 37 4.75 -9.18 1.63
C LEU A 37 3.78 -10.34 1.86
N ILE A 38 2.62 -10.06 2.46
CA ILE A 38 1.59 -11.06 2.74
C ILE A 38 1.05 -11.68 1.43
N ILE A 39 0.79 -10.87 0.41
CA ILE A 39 0.32 -11.35 -0.90
C ILE A 39 1.41 -12.19 -1.59
N MET A 40 2.67 -11.76 -1.54
CA MET A 40 3.79 -12.48 -2.15
C MET A 40 4.03 -13.84 -1.48
N ASP A 41 3.93 -13.92 -0.14
CA ASP A 41 4.01 -15.18 0.59
C ASP A 41 2.86 -16.13 0.22
N ALA A 42 1.64 -15.60 0.06
CA ALA A 42 0.50 -16.39 -0.40
C ALA A 42 0.69 -16.92 -1.83
N ILE A 43 1.26 -16.11 -2.73
CA ILE A 43 1.62 -16.52 -4.09
C ILE A 43 2.68 -17.64 -4.05
N ALA A 44 3.70 -17.50 -3.22
CA ALA A 44 4.74 -18.52 -3.07
C ALA A 44 4.14 -19.85 -2.57
N LEU A 45 3.25 -19.81 -1.57
CA LEU A 45 2.54 -20.99 -1.08
C LEU A 45 1.64 -21.62 -2.16
N TYR A 46 0.93 -20.80 -2.94
CA TYR A 46 0.15 -21.27 -4.07
C TYR A 46 1.03 -21.99 -5.10
N MET A 47 2.17 -21.40 -5.48
CA MET A 47 3.06 -21.98 -6.49
C MET A 47 3.73 -23.27 -6.01
N THR A 48 4.06 -23.37 -4.73
CA THR A 48 4.61 -24.62 -4.16
C THR A 48 3.59 -25.76 -4.17
N THR A 49 2.30 -25.45 -4.07
CA THR A 49 1.22 -26.45 -4.00
C THR A 49 0.69 -26.82 -5.39
N ASN A 50 0.48 -25.83 -6.27
CA ASN A 50 -0.18 -25.99 -7.57
C ASN A 50 0.79 -25.99 -8.76
N GLY A 51 2.08 -25.73 -8.53
CA GLY A 51 3.12 -25.66 -9.56
C GLY A 51 3.33 -24.24 -10.09
N THR A 52 4.05 -24.14 -11.22
CA THR A 52 4.49 -22.85 -11.78
C THR A 52 3.38 -22.20 -12.60
N GLY A 53 2.50 -21.45 -11.93
CA GLY A 53 1.48 -20.62 -12.57
C GLY A 53 1.26 -19.35 -11.76
N VAL A 54 0.97 -18.24 -12.45
CA VAL A 54 0.61 -16.98 -11.80
C VAL A 54 -0.81 -17.13 -11.26
N PRO A 55 -1.04 -17.11 -9.94
CA PRO A 55 -2.39 -17.18 -9.42
C PRO A 55 -3.15 -15.91 -9.79
N SER A 56 -4.46 -16.05 -10.00
CA SER A 56 -5.35 -14.92 -9.87
C SER A 56 -5.51 -14.58 -8.38
N LEU A 57 -5.86 -13.33 -8.06
CA LEU A 57 -6.08 -12.92 -6.65
C LEU A 57 -7.20 -13.72 -5.99
N SER A 58 -8.21 -14.12 -6.75
CA SER A 58 -9.29 -15.00 -6.28
C SER A 58 -8.83 -16.40 -5.91
N ASP A 59 -7.70 -16.88 -6.45
CA ASP A 59 -7.17 -18.22 -6.13
C ASP A 59 -6.44 -18.23 -4.78
N LEU A 60 -6.01 -17.06 -4.31
CA LEU A 60 -5.32 -16.92 -3.03
C LEU A 60 -6.28 -16.98 -1.85
N VAL A 61 -7.55 -16.57 -2.02
CA VAL A 61 -8.56 -16.52 -0.96
C VAL A 61 -9.57 -17.66 -1.13
N PRO A 62 -9.96 -18.41 -0.08
CA PRO A 62 -9.52 -18.28 1.31
C PRO A 62 -8.32 -19.17 1.68
N GLN A 63 -7.77 -19.93 0.72
CA GLN A 63 -6.85 -21.03 1.02
C GLN A 63 -5.46 -20.57 1.47
N TYR A 64 -4.95 -19.47 0.92
CA TYR A 64 -3.62 -18.92 1.19
C TYR A 64 -3.69 -17.56 1.90
N LEU A 65 -4.83 -16.87 1.79
CA LEU A 65 -5.16 -15.62 2.47
C LEU A 65 -6.58 -15.71 3.04
N ALA A 66 -6.77 -15.34 4.30
CA ALA A 66 -8.11 -15.34 4.91
C ALA A 66 -9.07 -14.34 4.22
N LYS A 67 -8.54 -13.18 3.83
CA LYS A 67 -9.21 -12.16 3.03
C LYS A 67 -8.17 -11.37 2.23
N MET A 68 -8.61 -10.72 1.16
CA MET A 68 -7.74 -9.80 0.44
C MET A 68 -7.46 -8.54 1.29
N PRO A 69 -6.21 -8.07 1.39
CA PRO A 69 -5.91 -6.81 2.05
C PRO A 69 -6.55 -5.61 1.36
N GLU A 70 -6.81 -4.56 2.13
CA GLU A 70 -7.40 -3.31 1.62
C GLU A 70 -6.31 -2.32 1.25
N CYS A 71 -6.20 -2.04 -0.05
CA CYS A 71 -5.23 -1.12 -0.62
C CYS A 71 -5.32 0.26 0.06
N PRO A 72 -4.22 0.77 0.67
CA PRO A 72 -4.22 2.03 1.42
C PRO A 72 -4.53 3.27 0.57
N TYR A 73 -4.48 3.14 -0.75
CA TYR A 73 -4.75 4.19 -1.72
C TYR A 73 -6.18 4.11 -2.30
N HIS A 74 -7.12 3.50 -1.58
CA HIS A 74 -8.53 3.34 -2.01
C HIS A 74 -8.69 2.58 -3.34
N GLY A 75 -7.77 1.67 -3.59
CA GLY A 75 -7.67 0.92 -4.83
C GLY A 75 -7.98 -0.57 -4.70
N GLU A 76 -7.66 -1.30 -5.76
CA GLU A 76 -7.57 -2.76 -5.73
C GLU A 76 -6.13 -3.20 -5.96
N TYR A 77 -5.76 -4.31 -5.30
CA TYR A 77 -4.50 -4.97 -5.60
C TYR A 77 -4.57 -5.67 -6.96
N ARG A 78 -3.47 -5.68 -7.71
CA ARG A 78 -3.30 -6.44 -8.95
C ARG A 78 -1.94 -7.12 -8.97
N ILE A 79 -1.89 -8.33 -9.49
CA ILE A 79 -0.63 -9.03 -9.77
C ILE A 79 -0.30 -8.79 -11.24
N ILE A 80 0.87 -8.22 -11.50
CA ILE A 80 1.35 -7.97 -12.86
C ILE A 80 2.59 -8.83 -13.10
N THR A 81 2.61 -9.51 -14.24
CA THR A 81 3.75 -10.31 -14.67
C THR A 81 4.73 -9.39 -15.42
N SER A 82 5.94 -9.21 -14.89
CA SER A 82 7.02 -8.50 -15.56
C SER A 82 8.07 -9.49 -16.10
N LYS A 83 9.03 -9.01 -16.91
CA LYS A 83 10.09 -9.89 -17.47
C LYS A 83 10.96 -10.54 -16.39
N SER A 84 10.96 -9.97 -15.19
CA SER A 84 11.74 -10.41 -14.02
C SER A 84 10.93 -11.21 -13.00
N GLY A 85 9.61 -11.34 -13.15
CA GLY A 85 8.76 -12.06 -12.19
C GLY A 85 7.35 -11.48 -12.06
N PHE A 86 6.91 -11.31 -10.81
CA PHE A 86 5.58 -10.79 -10.47
C PHE A 86 5.73 -9.60 -9.56
N GLU A 87 4.90 -8.59 -9.79
CA GLU A 87 4.81 -7.38 -8.99
C GLU A 87 3.38 -7.21 -8.51
N VAL A 88 3.22 -6.78 -7.26
CA VAL A 88 1.94 -6.46 -6.65
C VAL A 88 1.78 -4.94 -6.72
N LEU A 89 0.76 -4.47 -7.45
CA LEU A 89 0.39 -3.07 -7.49
C LEU A 89 -0.90 -2.82 -6.73
N CYS A 90 -1.06 -1.62 -6.21
CA CYS A 90 -2.27 -1.10 -5.56
C CYS A 90 -2.65 0.15 -6.36
N GLU A 91 -3.62 0.00 -7.27
CA GLU A 91 -4.05 1.07 -8.18
C GLU A 91 -5.15 1.90 -7.51
N SER A 92 -4.84 3.17 -7.22
CA SER A 92 -5.84 4.18 -6.87
C SER A 92 -6.97 4.20 -7.90
N SER A 93 -8.22 4.03 -7.46
CA SER A 93 -9.40 4.25 -8.30
C SER A 93 -9.69 5.74 -8.39
N GLU A 94 -8.83 6.49 -9.10
CA GLU A 94 -9.07 7.90 -9.49
C GLU A 94 -9.90 8.01 -10.77
#